data_AF-A0A8S9RFI2-F1
#
_entry.id   AF-A0A8S9RFI2-F1
#
_cell.length_a   1.000
_cell.length_b   1.000
_cell.length_c   1.000
_cell.angle_alpha   90.00
_cell.angle_beta   90.00
_cell.angle_gamma   90.00
#
_symmetry.space_group_name_H-M   'P 1'
#
loop_
_entity.id
_entity.type
_entity.pdbx_description
1 polymer ?
#
loop_
_entity_poly.entity_id
_entity_poly.type
_entity_poly.pdbx_seq_one_letter_code
_entity_poly.pdbx_strand_id
1 'polypeptide(L)'
;MKESSSDDTSPITTPEEAAVEATVLPTYPPLPEEPKGGDRSVLCRVGIRLPNGQRLQRNFLRTDPIQLLWSFCYSQLEESEREKPLKLTQAIPGESKTLEYESNLTLEQSGVANSMISATWE
;
A
#
# COMPACT_ATOMS: atom_id res chain seq x y z
N MET A 1 -61.11 -13.92 34.02
CA MET A 1 -59.90 -13.96 34.87
C MET A 1 -58.79 -13.27 34.07
N LYS A 2 -58.37 -12.04 34.43
CA LYS A 2 -57.22 -11.69 35.30
C LYS A 2 -55.90 -12.24 34.69
N GLU A 3 -54.83 -11.49 34.41
CA GLU A 3 -54.25 -10.31 35.05
C GLU A 3 -53.44 -9.43 34.06
N SER A 4 -53.25 -8.17 34.49
CA SER A 4 -52.35 -7.15 33.98
C SER A 4 -50.86 -7.48 34.17
N SER A 5 -49.99 -6.93 33.32
CA SER A 5 -48.71 -6.37 33.77
C SER A 5 -48.22 -5.34 32.75
N SER A 6 -48.22 -4.07 33.16
CA SER A 6 -47.30 -3.06 32.65
C SER A 6 -45.89 -3.40 33.15
N ASP A 7 -44.88 -3.18 32.32
CA ASP A 7 -43.70 -2.44 32.81
C ASP A 7 -43.07 -1.65 31.67
N ASP A 8 -42.71 -0.44 32.04
CA ASP A 8 -42.23 0.68 31.27
C ASP A 8 -40.73 0.47 30.99
N THR A 9 -40.31 0.56 29.74
CA THR A 9 -38.90 0.86 29.45
C THR A 9 -38.84 1.78 28.25
N SER A 10 -38.49 3.01 28.56
CA SER A 10 -38.37 4.18 27.71
C SER A 10 -37.55 3.94 26.43
N PRO A 11 -37.90 4.62 25.33
CA PRO A 11 -37.06 4.66 24.14
C PRO A 11 -35.85 5.57 24.41
N ILE A 12 -34.65 4.99 24.51
CA ILE A 12 -33.42 5.78 24.42
C ILE A 12 -33.15 6.08 22.94
N THR A 13 -33.06 7.38 22.69
CA THR A 13 -32.77 8.06 21.45
C THR A 13 -31.26 8.04 21.18
N THR A 14 -30.86 7.75 19.93
CA THR A 14 -29.85 8.44 19.07
C THR A 14 -28.40 8.58 19.62
N PRO A 15 -27.31 8.34 18.82
CA PRO A 15 -27.12 8.76 17.43
C PRO A 15 -26.72 7.63 16.47
N GLU A 16 -27.16 7.67 15.21
CA GLU A 16 -26.37 8.27 14.12
C GLU A 16 -24.90 7.87 14.22
N GLU A 17 -24.59 6.66 13.77
CA GLU A 17 -23.31 6.42 13.13
C GLU A 17 -23.65 5.98 11.72
N ALA A 18 -23.49 6.94 10.80
CA ALA A 18 -23.51 6.69 9.38
C ALA A 18 -22.66 5.43 9.15
N ALA A 19 -23.30 4.38 8.63
CA ALA A 19 -22.60 3.33 7.92
C ALA A 19 -22.00 4.00 6.67
N VAL A 20 -20.89 4.71 6.88
CA VAL A 20 -19.91 4.96 5.85
C VAL A 20 -19.54 3.58 5.34
N GLU A 21 -19.82 3.36 4.06
CA GLU A 21 -19.16 2.33 3.27
C GLU A 21 -17.65 2.54 3.46
N ALA A 22 -17.10 1.98 4.53
CA ALA A 22 -15.68 1.82 4.69
C ALA A 22 -15.30 0.73 3.70
N THR A 23 -15.05 1.17 2.46
CA THR A 23 -14.14 0.49 1.55
C THR A 23 -13.03 -0.12 2.40
N VAL A 24 -13.02 -1.45 2.48
CA VAL A 24 -12.06 -2.19 3.30
C VAL A 24 -10.70 -2.00 2.63
N LEU A 25 -10.06 -0.86 2.91
CA LEU A 25 -8.70 -0.59 2.52
C LEU A 25 -7.85 -1.68 3.19
N PRO A 26 -7.04 -2.42 2.42
CA PRO A 26 -6.17 -3.42 3.01
C PRO A 26 -5.34 -2.73 4.10
N THR A 27 -5.40 -3.27 5.31
CA THR A 27 -4.59 -2.80 6.43
C THR A 27 -3.13 -2.94 6.04
N TYR A 28 -2.53 -1.84 5.59
CA TYR A 28 -1.13 -1.83 5.21
C TYR A 28 -0.29 -1.93 6.49
N PRO A 29 0.55 -2.97 6.63
CA PRO A 29 1.41 -3.09 7.79
C PRO A 29 2.37 -1.88 7.86
N PRO A 30 2.76 -1.46 9.08
CA PRO A 30 3.69 -0.34 9.24
C PRO A 30 4.97 -0.63 8.48
N LEU A 31 5.38 0.31 7.64
CA LEU A 31 6.57 0.18 6.81
C LEU A 31 7.76 -0.21 7.69
N PRO A 32 8.45 -1.32 7.40
CA PRO A 32 9.65 -1.68 8.13
C PRO A 32 10.65 -0.53 8.04
N GLU A 33 11.18 -0.15 9.21
CA GLU A 33 12.20 0.89 9.35
C GLU A 33 13.35 0.55 8.40
N GLU A 34 13.79 1.53 7.58
CA GLU A 34 14.83 1.33 6.59
C GLU A 34 16.01 0.58 7.22
N PRO A 35 16.44 -0.58 6.67
CA PRO A 35 17.60 -1.29 7.19
C PRO A 35 18.84 -0.41 7.03
N LYS A 36 19.15 0.37 8.07
CA LYS A 36 20.33 1.21 8.21
C LYS A 36 21.54 0.31 8.41
N GLY A 37 22.06 -0.26 7.33
CA GLY A 37 23.35 -0.93 7.31
C GLY A 37 23.33 -2.46 7.24
N GLY A 38 22.52 -3.03 6.34
CA GLY A 38 22.75 -4.40 5.87
C GLY A 38 23.81 -4.45 4.76
N ASP A 39 24.46 -5.60 4.55
CA ASP A 39 25.40 -5.79 3.45
C ASP A 39 24.75 -5.42 2.10
N ARG A 40 25.51 -4.72 1.24
CA ARG A 40 25.06 -4.37 -0.12
C ARG A 40 24.77 -5.60 -0.99
N SER A 41 25.15 -6.80 -0.54
CA SER A 41 24.85 -8.08 -1.18
C SER A 41 23.41 -8.56 -0.91
N VAL A 42 22.81 -8.18 0.21
CA VAL A 42 21.42 -8.53 0.58
C VAL A 42 20.46 -7.37 0.38
N LEU A 43 20.96 -6.13 0.43
CA LEU A 43 20.17 -4.96 0.09
C LEU A 43 20.20 -4.65 -1.41
N CYS A 44 19.11 -4.09 -1.91
CA CYS A 44 19.01 -3.46 -3.22
C CYS A 44 18.46 -2.05 -3.06
N ARG A 45 18.99 -1.11 -3.85
CA ARG A 45 18.44 0.24 -3.93
C ARG A 45 17.34 0.25 -4.98
N VAL A 46 16.16 0.75 -4.66
CA VAL A 46 15.10 0.93 -5.67
C VAL A 46 14.76 2.41 -5.73
N GLY A 47 14.90 2.99 -6.92
CA GLY A 47 14.42 4.33 -7.23
C GLY A 47 12.97 4.25 -7.70
N ILE A 48 12.09 5.06 -7.14
CA ILE A 48 10.67 5.09 -7.46
C ILE A 48 10.30 6.51 -7.84
N ARG A 49 9.80 6.70 -9.06
CA ARG A 49 9.20 7.96 -9.47
C ARG A 49 7.72 7.89 -9.13
N LEU A 50 7.29 8.65 -8.14
CA LEU A 50 5.88 8.77 -7.82
C LEU A 50 5.14 9.51 -8.94
N PRO A 51 3.85 9.24 -9.12
CA PRO A 51 3.03 9.95 -10.10
C PRO A 51 2.83 11.43 -9.75
N ASN A 52 3.08 11.82 -8.50
CA ASN A 52 3.12 13.22 -8.04
C ASN A 52 4.37 13.99 -8.54
N GLY A 53 5.27 13.33 -9.29
CA GLY A 53 6.51 13.90 -9.82
C GLY A 53 7.71 13.80 -8.87
N GLN A 54 7.53 13.33 -7.65
CA GLN A 54 8.62 13.09 -6.70
C GLN A 54 9.43 11.85 -7.09
N ARG A 55 10.73 11.91 -6.80
CA ARG A 55 11.62 10.75 -6.93
C ARG A 55 12.02 10.29 -5.54
N LEU A 56 11.51 9.13 -5.15
CA LEU A 56 11.91 8.42 -3.95
C LEU A 56 13.03 7.45 -4.29
N GLN A 57 13.93 7.23 -3.34
CA GLN A 57 14.94 6.21 -3.49
C GLN A 57 15.14 5.56 -2.13
N ARG A 58 14.84 4.27 -2.04
CA ARG A 58 14.89 3.53 -0.79
C ARG A 58 15.65 2.23 -0.96
N ASN A 59 16.33 1.81 0.09
CA ASN A 59 16.95 0.49 0.13
C ASN A 59 15.92 -0.53 0.64
N PHE A 60 15.82 -1.65 -0.04
CA PHE A 60 14.99 -2.80 0.30
C PHE A 60 15.86 -4.06 0.34
N LEU A 61 15.38 -5.17 0.90
CA LEU A 61 16.07 -6.45 0.81
C LEU A 61 15.80 -7.06 -0.57
N ARG A 62 16.78 -7.75 -1.16
CA ARG A 62 16.62 -8.42 -2.45
C ARG A 62 15.54 -9.51 -2.42
N THR A 63 15.39 -10.14 -1.26
CA THR A 63 14.39 -11.15 -0.94
C THR A 63 13.02 -10.56 -0.62
N ASP A 64 12.90 -9.24 -0.48
CA ASP A 64 11.62 -8.61 -0.21
C ASP A 64 10.67 -8.79 -1.39
N PRO A 65 9.37 -8.98 -1.14
CA PRO A 65 8.37 -9.01 -2.20
C PRO A 65 8.24 -7.64 -2.87
N ILE A 66 7.97 -7.64 -4.18
CA ILE A 66 7.74 -6.39 -4.92
C ILE A 66 6.56 -5.58 -4.39
N GLN A 67 5.60 -6.25 -3.72
CA GLN A 67 4.43 -5.63 -3.09
C GLN A 67 4.78 -4.50 -2.12
N LEU A 68 5.94 -4.58 -1.47
CA LEU A 68 6.43 -3.52 -0.57
C LEU A 68 6.63 -2.17 -1.28
N LEU A 69 6.88 -2.18 -2.59
CA LEU A 69 6.98 -0.95 -3.37
C LEU A 69 5.63 -0.21 -3.41
N TRP A 70 4.52 -0.94 -3.57
CA TRP A 70 3.19 -0.35 -3.51
C TRP A 70 2.89 0.19 -2.12
N SER A 71 3.13 -0.60 -1.06
CA SER A 71 2.93 -0.15 0.32
C SER A 71 3.73 1.13 0.62
N PHE A 72 4.97 1.20 0.11
CA PHE A 72 5.80 2.38 0.26
C PHE A 72 5.28 3.57 -0.57
N CYS A 73 4.87 3.36 -1.82
CA CYS A 73 4.23 4.41 -2.62
C CYS A 73 2.99 4.96 -1.91
N TYR A 74 2.07 4.08 -1.49
CA TYR A 74 0.84 4.48 -0.81
C TYR A 74 1.09 5.22 0.49
N SER A 75 2.13 4.87 1.25
CA SER A 75 2.49 5.62 2.45
C SER A 75 3.01 7.03 2.18
N GLN A 76 3.58 7.27 1.00
CA GLN A 76 4.15 8.55 0.61
C GLN A 76 3.15 9.42 -0.16
N LEU A 77 2.04 8.84 -0.58
CA LEU A 77 0.93 9.52 -1.26
C LEU A 77 -0.12 9.98 -0.25
N GLU A 78 -0.86 11.03 -0.61
CA GLU A 78 -1.94 11.56 0.22
C GLU A 78 -3.18 10.63 0.20
N GLU A 79 -4.10 10.80 1.14
CA GLU A 79 -5.28 9.93 1.26
C GLU A 79 -6.12 9.89 -0.02
N SER A 80 -6.33 11.05 -0.65
CA SER A 80 -6.99 11.21 -1.96
C SER A 80 -6.29 10.50 -3.13
N GLU A 81 -5.00 10.22 -2.97
CA GLU A 81 -4.17 9.53 -3.95
C GLU A 81 -4.12 8.01 -3.68
N ARG A 82 -4.35 7.59 -2.43
CA ARG A 82 -4.42 6.17 -2.05
C ARG A 82 -5.66 5.47 -2.59
N GLU A 83 -6.71 6.22 -2.89
CA GLU A 83 -7.93 5.71 -3.52
C GLU A 83 -7.71 5.30 -4.99
N LYS A 84 -6.60 5.72 -5.61
CA LYS A 84 -6.31 5.41 -7.01
C LYS A 84 -5.40 4.18 -7.14
N PRO A 85 -5.72 3.25 -8.07
CA PRO A 85 -4.82 2.16 -8.39
C PRO A 85 -3.49 2.70 -8.93
N LEU A 86 -2.40 2.21 -8.34
CA LEU A 86 -1.03 2.54 -8.75
C LEU A 86 -0.45 1.41 -9.59
N LYS A 87 0.05 1.77 -10.76
CA LYS A 87 0.79 0.88 -11.63
C LYS A 87 2.27 1.18 -11.54
N LEU A 88 3.07 0.19 -11.16
CA LEU A 88 4.52 0.33 -11.14
C LEU A 88 5.10 -0.20 -12.45
N THR A 89 5.95 0.59 -13.10
CA THR A 89 6.59 0.25 -14.37
C THR A 89 8.09 0.45 -14.27
N GLN A 90 8.86 -0.59 -14.57
CA GLN A 90 10.30 -0.49 -14.67
C GLN A 90 10.68 0.03 -16.06
N ALA A 91 11.44 1.13 -16.08
CA ALA A 91 12.01 1.65 -17.32
C ALA A 91 13.33 0.92 -17.59
N ILE A 92 13.33 0.04 -18.59
CA ILE A 92 14.51 -0.69 -19.06
C ILE A 92 14.94 -0.04 -20.40
N PRO A 93 16.24 0.14 -20.68
CA PRO A 93 16.66 0.66 -21.98
C PRO A 93 16.23 -0.31 -23.09
N GLY A 94 15.21 0.08 -23.88
CA GLY A 94 14.65 -0.70 -24.98
C GLY A 94 13.32 -1.38 -24.69
N GLU A 95 12.84 -1.40 -23.44
CA GLU A 95 11.57 -2.04 -23.06
C GLU A 95 11.02 -1.44 -21.74
N SER A 96 9.71 -1.46 -21.55
CA SER A 96 9.10 -1.15 -20.24
C SER A 96 8.46 -2.40 -19.67
N LYS A 97 8.88 -2.79 -18.47
CA LYS A 97 8.29 -3.91 -17.76
C LYS A 97 7.27 -3.37 -16.76
N THR A 98 6.01 -3.70 -16.94
CA THR A 98 5.01 -3.44 -15.91
C THR A 98 5.18 -4.47 -14.80
N LEU A 99 5.15 -4.02 -13.55
CA LEU A 99 5.14 -4.86 -12.38
C LEU A 99 3.69 -5.07 -11.94
N GLU A 100 3.34 -6.31 -11.65
CA GLU A 100 2.01 -6.68 -11.16
C GLU A 100 2.06 -6.88 -9.66
N TYR A 101 1.10 -6.31 -8.92
CA TYR A 101 1.05 -6.45 -7.47
C TYR A 101 0.83 -7.91 -7.03
N GLU A 102 0.07 -8.68 -7.79
CA GLU A 102 -0.23 -10.09 -7.50
C GLU A 102 0.95 -11.04 -7.77
N SER A 103 2.02 -10.54 -8.39
CA SER A 103 3.21 -11.35 -8.62
C SER A 103 3.94 -11.62 -7.30
N ASN A 104 4.05 -12.89 -6.92
CA ASN A 104 4.85 -13.39 -5.79
C ASN A 104 6.36 -13.38 -6.09
N LEU A 105 6.84 -12.34 -6.79
CA LEU A 105 8.24 -12.16 -7.13
C LEU A 105 8.92 -11.30 -6.07
N THR A 106 10.19 -11.60 -5.84
CA THR A 106 11.07 -10.74 -5.04
C THR A 106 11.59 -9.56 -5.88
N LEU A 107 12.13 -8.52 -5.22
CA LEU A 107 12.76 -7.38 -5.90
C LEU A 107 13.93 -7.80 -6.79
N GLU A 108 14.65 -8.86 -6.41
CA GLU A 108 15.70 -9.44 -7.25
C GLU A 108 15.13 -10.19 -8.46
N GLN A 109 14.15 -11.08 -8.26
CA GLN A 109 13.56 -11.87 -9.35
C GLN A 109 12.79 -11.01 -10.35
N SER A 110 12.15 -9.94 -9.89
CA SER A 110 11.45 -9.00 -10.77
C SER A 110 12.42 -8.15 -11.61
N GLY A 111 13.71 -8.08 -11.22
CA GLY A 111 14.73 -7.29 -11.88
C GLY A 111 14.75 -5.82 -11.46
N VAL A 112 13.94 -5.42 -10.48
CA VAL A 112 13.84 -4.03 -10.01
C VAL A 112 14.94 -3.65 -9.02
N ALA A 113 15.66 -4.64 -8.49
CA ALA A 113 16.82 -4.43 -7.64
C ALA A 113 17.85 -3.51 -8.33
N ASN A 114 18.25 -2.43 -7.66
CA ASN A 114 19.19 -1.42 -8.17
C ASN A 114 18.69 -0.64 -9.41
N SER A 115 17.38 -0.70 -9.69
CA SER A 115 16.77 -0.05 -10.85
C SER A 115 15.84 1.10 -10.46
N MET A 116 15.46 1.89 -11.47
CA MET A 116 14.45 2.94 -11.38
C MET A 116 13.11 2.41 -11.91
N ILE A 117 12.07 2.51 -11.09
CA ILE A 117 10.69 2.24 -11.46
C ILE A 117 9.90 3.56 -11.44
N SER A 118 8.85 3.61 -12.23
CA SER A 118 7.91 4.73 -12.31
C SER A 118 6.54 4.23 -11.89
N ALA A 119 6.00 4.85 -10.86
CA ALA A 119 4.62 4.70 -10.46
C ALA A 119 3.77 5.68 -11.28
N THR A 120 2.76 5.15 -11.94
CA THR A 120 1.75 5.90 -12.71
C THR A 120 0.37 5.52 -12.20
N TRP A 121 -0.58 6.46 -12.26
CA TRP A 121 -1.99 6.13 -12.06
C TRP A 121 -2.46 5.19 -13.18
N GLU A 122 -3.27 4.19 -12.84
CA GLU A 122 -4.01 3.40 -13.84
C GLU A 122 -5.27 4.15 -14.31
#